data_AF-A0A2J8A7J1-F1
#
_entry.id   AF-A0A2J8A7J1-F1
#
_cell.length_a   1.000
_cell.length_b   1.000
_cell.length_c   1.000
_cell.angle_alpha   90.00
_cell.angle_beta   90.00
_cell.angle_gamma   90.00
#
_symmetry.space_group_name_H-M   'P 1'
#
loop_
_entity.id
_entity.type
_entity.pdbx_description
1 polymer ?
#
loop_
_entity_poly.entity_id
_entity_poly.type
_entity_poly.pdbx_seq_one_letter_code
_entity_poly.pdbx_strand_id
1 'polypeptide(L)'
;EPLTFKGVVFNEMKGVYSSPDSRFYRIVQQALFPDNTYRHDSGGDPEDIPDLSYTKFQQFHEKYYHPSNARFWFYGDDEPLKRLELLDGFLSEFERRDVDSAVETQVRREQILGTSIKDFKVFADAIACVKGEAGRVAVVTSAEKAKAVLAERPGFWELKKVL
;
A
#
# COMPACT_ATOMS: atom_id res chain seq x y z
N GLU A 1 -4.81 -39.47 11.25
CA GLU A 1 -4.08 -38.20 11.12
C GLU A 1 -5.09 -37.04 11.11
N PRO A 2 -4.73 -35.84 11.61
CA PRO A 2 -5.61 -34.67 11.53
C PRO A 2 -5.74 -34.16 10.09
N LEU A 3 -6.90 -33.56 9.77
CA LEU A 3 -7.11 -32.90 8.48
C LEU A 3 -6.18 -31.69 8.34
N THR A 4 -5.66 -31.47 7.13
CA THR A 4 -4.75 -30.37 6.82
C THR A 4 -5.16 -29.68 5.53
N PHE A 5 -4.99 -28.35 5.48
CA PHE A 5 -5.18 -27.58 4.25
C PHE A 5 -4.01 -27.81 3.29
N LYS A 6 -4.32 -27.96 2.00
CA LYS A 6 -3.35 -28.05 0.91
C LYS A 6 -3.82 -27.23 -0.30
N GLY A 7 -2.88 -26.54 -0.92
CA GLY A 7 -3.07 -25.80 -2.16
C GLY A 7 -1.77 -25.14 -2.58
N VAL A 8 -1.55 -24.95 -3.89
CA VAL A 8 -0.31 -24.33 -4.39
C VAL A 8 -0.14 -22.94 -3.79
N VAL A 9 -1.13 -22.06 -4.01
CA VAL A 9 -1.12 -20.68 -3.49
C VAL A 9 -1.15 -20.66 -1.96
N PHE A 10 -1.96 -21.50 -1.31
CA PHE A 10 -2.01 -21.57 0.15
C PHE A 10 -0.62 -21.87 0.76
N ASN A 11 0.12 -22.83 0.18
CA ASN A 11 1.45 -23.18 0.67
C ASN A 11 2.50 -22.11 0.32
N GLU A 12 2.41 -21.51 -0.87
CA GLU A 12 3.26 -20.39 -1.27
C GLU A 12 3.10 -19.19 -0.32
N MET A 13 1.85 -18.78 -0.07
CA MET A 13 1.57 -17.63 0.78
C MET A 13 1.93 -17.89 2.24
N LYS A 14 1.85 -19.12 2.74
CA LYS A 14 2.43 -19.47 4.05
C LYS A 14 3.94 -19.22 4.09
N GLY A 15 4.65 -19.52 3.02
CA GLY A 15 6.07 -19.18 2.85
C GLY A 15 6.28 -17.67 2.88
N VAL A 16 5.55 -16.92 2.05
CA VAL A 16 5.64 -15.45 1.97
C VAL A 16 5.35 -14.80 3.34
N TYR A 17 4.33 -15.27 4.06
CA TYR A 17 3.94 -14.74 5.37
C TYR A 17 4.95 -15.04 6.48
N SER A 18 5.89 -15.96 6.26
CA SER A 18 6.99 -16.24 7.20
C SER A 18 8.22 -15.36 6.98
N SER A 19 8.30 -14.64 5.85
CA SER A 19 9.41 -13.72 5.55
C SER A 19 9.25 -12.38 6.27
N PRO A 20 10.24 -11.93 7.09
CA PRO A 20 10.19 -10.63 7.74
C PRO A 20 10.05 -9.45 6.77
N ASP A 21 10.74 -9.50 5.63
CA ASP A 21 10.71 -8.43 4.63
C ASP A 21 9.34 -8.33 3.96
N SER A 22 8.75 -9.48 3.59
CA SER A 22 7.41 -9.53 3.00
C SER A 22 6.35 -9.04 3.97
N ARG A 23 6.45 -9.42 5.25
CA ARG A 23 5.56 -8.91 6.30
C ARG A 23 5.70 -7.40 6.47
N PHE A 24 6.93 -6.90 6.53
CA PHE A 24 7.19 -5.46 6.65
C PHE A 24 6.58 -4.69 5.47
N TYR A 25 6.86 -5.11 4.24
CA TYR A 25 6.33 -4.48 3.03
C TYR A 25 4.80 -4.44 3.04
N ARG A 26 4.14 -5.56 3.37
CA ARG A 26 2.68 -5.64 3.46
C ARG A 26 2.13 -4.66 4.50
N ILE A 27 2.67 -4.67 5.72
CA ILE A 27 2.20 -3.78 6.80
C ILE A 27 2.35 -2.31 6.38
N VAL A 28 3.47 -1.94 5.76
CA VAL A 28 3.68 -0.58 5.25
C VAL A 28 2.66 -0.23 4.17
N GLN A 29 2.43 -1.10 3.19
CA GLN A 29 1.44 -0.87 2.14
C GLN A 29 0.03 -0.69 2.73
N GLN A 30 -0.37 -1.55 3.66
CA GLN A 30 -1.69 -1.48 4.31
C GLN A 30 -1.85 -0.22 5.16
N ALA A 31 -0.79 0.22 5.85
CA ALA A 31 -0.80 1.44 6.63
C ALA A 31 -0.80 2.72 5.77
N LEU A 32 -0.16 2.68 4.60
CA LEU A 32 -0.14 3.81 3.67
C LEU A 32 -1.43 3.91 2.85
N PHE A 33 -2.06 2.77 2.54
CA PHE A 33 -3.23 2.68 1.67
C PHE A 33 -4.46 2.02 2.31
N PRO A 34 -4.92 2.42 3.52
CA PRO A 34 -6.03 1.76 4.24
C PRO A 34 -7.41 1.84 3.56
N ASP A 35 -7.63 2.82 2.69
CA ASP A 35 -8.93 3.21 2.13
C ASP A 35 -9.18 2.66 0.72
N ASN A 36 -8.21 2.00 0.09
CA ASN A 36 -8.37 1.45 -1.26
C ASN A 36 -7.92 -0.01 -1.34
N THR A 37 -7.88 -0.56 -2.56
CA THR A 37 -7.61 -1.99 -2.78
C THR A 37 -6.25 -2.47 -2.24
N TYR A 38 -5.26 -1.57 -2.13
CA TYR A 38 -3.91 -1.93 -1.69
C TYR A 38 -3.81 -2.26 -0.19
N ARG A 39 -4.90 -2.05 0.58
CA ARG A 39 -5.04 -2.59 1.94
C ARG A 39 -5.14 -4.12 1.96
N HIS A 40 -5.52 -4.73 0.86
CA HIS A 40 -5.63 -6.19 0.73
C HIS A 40 -4.34 -6.79 0.20
N ASP A 41 -4.05 -8.03 0.60
CA ASP A 41 -2.99 -8.82 -0.01
C ASP A 41 -3.57 -9.60 -1.19
N SER A 42 -3.21 -9.21 -2.42
CA SER A 42 -3.69 -9.87 -3.64
C SER A 42 -3.12 -11.28 -3.83
N GLY A 43 -2.01 -11.62 -3.16
CA GLY A 43 -1.50 -12.99 -3.11
C GLY A 43 -2.38 -13.91 -2.26
N GLY A 44 -3.09 -13.32 -1.30
CA GLY A 44 -4.02 -13.99 -0.40
C GLY A 44 -3.40 -14.27 0.97
N ASP A 45 -4.15 -13.92 2.01
CA ASP A 45 -3.80 -14.28 3.38
C ASP A 45 -4.04 -15.79 3.60
N PRO A 46 -3.07 -16.58 4.09
CA PRO A 46 -3.31 -17.96 4.45
C PRO A 46 -4.49 -18.18 5.40
N GLU A 47 -4.83 -17.19 6.23
CA GLU A 47 -6.01 -17.27 7.11
C GLU A 47 -7.33 -17.07 6.33
N ASP A 48 -7.34 -16.28 5.26
CA ASP A 48 -8.54 -15.96 4.47
C ASP A 48 -8.72 -16.85 3.23
N ILE A 49 -7.63 -17.40 2.66
CA ILE A 49 -7.66 -18.24 1.45
C ILE A 49 -8.66 -19.41 1.56
N PRO A 50 -8.75 -20.15 2.68
CA PRO A 50 -9.72 -21.24 2.82
C PRO A 50 -11.19 -20.82 2.70
N ASP A 51 -11.51 -19.55 2.94
CA ASP A 51 -12.88 -19.02 2.88
C ASP A 51 -13.30 -18.61 1.45
N LEU A 52 -12.37 -18.67 0.48
CA LEU A 52 -12.68 -18.43 -0.92
C LEU A 52 -13.50 -19.59 -1.50
N SER A 53 -14.77 -19.32 -1.81
CA SER A 53 -15.61 -20.29 -2.50
C SER A 53 -15.32 -20.30 -4.01
N TYR A 54 -15.53 -21.47 -4.63
CA TYR A 54 -15.40 -21.63 -6.08
C TYR A 54 -16.30 -20.64 -6.86
N THR A 55 -17.51 -20.40 -6.38
CA THR A 55 -18.43 -19.44 -7.00
C THR A 55 -17.87 -18.02 -6.99
N LYS A 56 -17.29 -17.56 -5.86
CA LYS A 56 -16.66 -16.23 -5.78
C LYS A 56 -15.48 -16.13 -6.73
N PHE A 57 -14.68 -17.20 -6.85
CA PHE A 57 -13.57 -17.28 -7.80
C PHE A 57 -14.06 -17.15 -9.26
N GLN A 58 -15.09 -17.92 -9.65
CA GLN A 58 -15.66 -17.84 -11.00
C GLN A 58 -16.23 -16.47 -11.31
N GLN A 59 -16.97 -15.87 -10.37
CA GLN A 59 -17.55 -14.54 -10.53
C GLN A 59 -16.47 -13.46 -10.71
N PHE A 60 -15.36 -13.55 -9.99
CA PHE A 60 -14.23 -12.65 -10.15
C PHE A 60 -13.64 -12.76 -11.56
N HIS A 61 -13.41 -13.98 -12.05
CA HIS A 61 -12.90 -14.23 -13.39
C HIS A 61 -13.87 -13.70 -14.45
N GLU A 62 -15.15 -14.06 -14.39
CA GLU A 62 -16.17 -13.61 -15.33
C GLU A 62 -16.29 -12.08 -15.39
N LYS A 63 -16.15 -11.40 -14.24
CA LYS A 63 -16.21 -9.94 -14.18
C LYS A 63 -14.95 -9.28 -14.77
N TYR A 64 -13.76 -9.69 -14.34
CA TYR A 64 -12.53 -8.93 -14.59
C TYR A 64 -11.66 -9.46 -15.74
N TYR A 65 -11.86 -10.71 -16.20
CA TYR A 65 -11.13 -11.28 -17.34
C TYR A 65 -11.86 -11.10 -18.68
N HIS A 66 -12.91 -10.27 -18.70
CA HIS A 66 -13.56 -9.88 -19.95
C HIS A 66 -12.59 -9.04 -20.82
N PRO A 67 -12.51 -9.26 -22.14
CA PRO A 67 -11.56 -8.52 -23.00
C PRO A 67 -11.71 -7.00 -22.98
N SER A 68 -12.90 -6.48 -22.66
CA SER A 68 -13.11 -5.03 -22.46
C SER A 68 -12.30 -4.44 -21.28
N ASN A 69 -11.79 -5.27 -20.36
CA ASN A 69 -10.90 -4.88 -19.29
C ASN A 69 -9.42 -5.27 -19.56
N ALA A 70 -9.16 -6.00 -20.64
CA ALA A 70 -7.84 -6.49 -20.98
C ALA A 70 -6.99 -5.41 -21.66
N ARG A 71 -5.66 -5.55 -21.53
CA ARG A 71 -4.67 -4.74 -22.25
C ARG A 71 -3.74 -5.71 -22.95
N PHE A 72 -3.61 -5.55 -24.27
CA PHE A 72 -2.77 -6.40 -25.10
C PHE A 72 -1.47 -5.66 -25.40
N TRP A 73 -0.34 -6.34 -25.21
CA TRP A 73 1.00 -5.80 -25.45
C TRP A 73 1.77 -6.69 -26.41
N PHE A 74 2.32 -6.10 -27.46
CA PHE A 74 3.16 -6.79 -28.43
C PHE A 74 4.50 -6.06 -28.55
N TYR A 75 5.58 -6.84 -28.69
CA TYR A 75 6.93 -6.32 -28.88
C TYR A 75 7.69 -7.26 -29.82
N GLY A 76 8.37 -6.68 -30.81
CA GLY A 76 9.06 -7.42 -31.86
C GLY A 76 9.01 -6.68 -33.19
N ASP A 77 9.77 -7.17 -34.17
CA ASP A 77 9.89 -6.65 -35.53
C ASP A 77 8.95 -7.33 -36.54
N ASP A 78 8.10 -8.25 -36.08
CA ASP A 78 7.05 -8.88 -36.88
C ASP A 78 5.96 -7.89 -37.29
N GLU A 79 5.24 -8.27 -38.34
CA GLU A 79 4.24 -7.44 -39.01
C GLU A 79 3.07 -7.07 -38.07
N PRO A 80 2.83 -5.78 -37.79
CA PRO A 80 1.79 -5.37 -36.83
C PRO A 80 0.37 -5.80 -37.20
N LEU A 81 0.04 -5.89 -38.50
CA LEU A 81 -1.30 -6.27 -38.95
C LEU A 81 -1.65 -7.70 -38.58
N LYS A 82 -0.69 -8.64 -38.66
CA LYS A 82 -0.90 -10.03 -38.24
C LYS A 82 -1.27 -10.14 -36.76
N ARG A 83 -0.73 -9.25 -35.91
CA ARG A 83 -1.09 -9.20 -34.48
C ARG A 83 -2.54 -8.77 -34.29
N LEU A 84 -3.00 -7.79 -35.08
CA LEU A 84 -4.39 -7.34 -35.03
C LEU A 84 -5.35 -8.39 -35.57
N GLU A 85 -4.99 -9.12 -36.63
CA GLU A 85 -5.78 -10.24 -37.14
C GLU A 85 -5.93 -11.37 -36.12
N LEU A 86 -4.84 -11.71 -35.41
CA LEU A 86 -4.87 -12.69 -34.32
C LEU A 86 -5.79 -12.23 -33.17
N LEU A 87 -5.73 -10.95 -32.81
CA LEU A 87 -6.61 -10.39 -31.79
C LEU A 87 -8.06 -10.40 -32.24
N ASP A 88 -8.36 -9.99 -33.48
CA ASP A 88 -9.71 -9.96 -34.02
C ASP A 88 -10.36 -11.36 -34.00
N GLY A 89 -9.60 -12.39 -34.36
CA GLY A 89 -10.08 -13.78 -34.33
C GLY A 89 -10.57 -14.24 -32.95
N PHE A 90 -10.02 -13.71 -31.87
CA PHE A 90 -10.47 -14.00 -30.50
C PHE A 90 -11.49 -12.96 -29.97
N LEU A 91 -11.23 -11.68 -30.19
CA LEU A 91 -12.04 -10.58 -29.65
C LEU A 91 -13.42 -10.48 -30.30
N SER A 92 -13.56 -10.93 -31.54
CA SER A 92 -14.83 -10.97 -32.27
C SER A 92 -15.87 -11.89 -31.61
N GLU A 93 -15.44 -12.82 -30.75
CA GLU A 93 -16.33 -13.71 -29.99
C GLU A 93 -16.99 -13.03 -28.78
N PHE A 94 -16.62 -11.78 -28.46
CA PHE A 94 -17.06 -11.08 -27.27
C PHE A 94 -17.84 -9.81 -27.60
N GLU A 95 -18.96 -9.59 -26.90
CA GLU A 95 -19.63 -8.31 -26.90
C GLU A 95 -18.95 -7.32 -25.96
N ARG A 96 -18.94 -6.04 -26.31
CA ARG A 96 -18.38 -5.02 -25.42
C ARG A 96 -19.16 -4.96 -24.12
N ARG A 97 -18.44 -4.95 -22.99
CA ARG A 97 -18.99 -4.81 -21.65
C ARG A 97 -18.34 -3.65 -20.91
N ASP A 98 -19.12 -2.94 -20.10
CA ASP A 98 -18.57 -1.99 -19.14
C ASP A 98 -18.08 -2.74 -17.89
N VAL A 99 -16.81 -2.55 -17.56
CA VAL A 99 -16.15 -3.24 -16.44
C VAL A 99 -15.53 -2.18 -15.55
N ASP A 100 -16.17 -1.94 -14.41
CA ASP A 100 -15.61 -1.10 -13.36
C ASP A 100 -14.45 -1.83 -12.66
N SER A 101 -13.24 -1.52 -13.09
CA SER A 101 -11.97 -2.02 -12.57
C SER A 101 -11.06 -0.90 -12.04
N ALA A 102 -11.60 0.30 -11.89
CA ALA A 102 -10.84 1.44 -11.40
C ALA A 102 -10.42 1.21 -9.95
N VAL A 103 -9.16 1.56 -9.63
CA VAL A 103 -8.65 1.53 -8.25
C VAL A 103 -8.84 2.91 -7.64
N GLU A 104 -9.56 2.97 -6.53
CA GLU A 104 -9.82 4.21 -5.81
C GLU A 104 -8.54 4.86 -5.29
N THR A 105 -8.52 6.19 -5.28
CA THR A 105 -7.42 6.98 -4.71
C THR A 105 -7.52 7.06 -3.20
N GLN A 106 -6.37 7.14 -2.56
CA GLN A 106 -6.25 7.38 -1.13
C GLN A 106 -6.68 8.79 -0.72
N VAL A 107 -7.47 8.93 0.34
CA VAL A 107 -7.88 10.25 0.87
C VAL A 107 -6.65 11.05 1.31
N ARG A 108 -5.68 10.38 1.93
CA ARG A 108 -4.46 11.03 2.42
C ARG A 108 -3.65 11.69 1.30
N ARG A 109 -3.69 11.14 0.09
CA ARG A 109 -3.05 11.73 -1.09
C ARG A 109 -3.66 13.11 -1.38
N GLU A 110 -4.99 13.19 -1.41
CA GLU A 110 -5.68 14.46 -1.68
C GLU A 110 -5.45 15.49 -0.57
N GLN A 111 -5.39 15.06 0.69
CA GLN A 111 -5.02 15.92 1.81
C GLN A 111 -3.60 16.50 1.66
N ILE A 112 -2.63 15.67 1.26
CA ILE A 112 -1.25 16.11 1.03
C ILE A 112 -1.19 17.10 -0.15
N LEU A 113 -1.83 16.77 -1.27
CA LEU A 113 -1.83 17.64 -2.45
C LEU A 113 -2.59 18.94 -2.23
N GLY A 114 -3.64 18.91 -1.41
CA GLY A 114 -4.41 20.08 -1.00
C GLY A 114 -3.79 20.91 0.13
N THR A 115 -2.62 20.50 0.65
CA THR A 115 -1.94 21.21 1.73
C THR A 115 -1.57 22.62 1.29
N SER A 116 -1.96 23.60 2.10
CA SER A 116 -1.83 25.02 1.83
C SER A 116 -1.10 25.75 2.96
N ILE A 117 -0.82 27.04 2.76
CA ILE A 117 -0.24 27.90 3.80
C ILE A 117 -1.10 27.92 5.07
N LYS A 118 -2.43 27.75 4.96
CA LYS A 118 -3.33 27.71 6.12
C LYS A 118 -3.00 26.52 7.03
N ASP A 119 -2.73 25.35 6.44
CA ASP A 119 -2.45 24.13 7.18
C ASP A 119 -1.11 24.24 7.93
N PHE A 120 -0.11 24.87 7.31
CA PHE A 120 1.15 25.20 7.98
C PHE A 120 0.96 26.17 9.15
N LYS A 121 0.03 27.14 9.04
CA LYS A 121 -0.30 28.05 10.15
C LYS A 121 -0.99 27.30 11.29
N VAL A 122 -1.96 26.44 10.98
CA VAL A 122 -2.62 25.59 11.99
C VAL A 122 -1.61 24.70 12.71
N PHE A 123 -0.66 24.11 11.96
CA PHE A 123 0.43 23.35 12.57
C PHE A 123 1.33 24.23 13.45
N ALA A 124 1.69 25.43 12.98
CA ALA A 124 2.48 26.37 13.77
C ALA A 124 1.76 26.79 15.06
N ASP A 125 0.44 26.98 15.03
CA ASP A 125 -0.39 27.29 16.19
C ASP A 125 -0.43 26.11 17.16
N ALA A 126 -0.57 24.88 16.67
CA ALA A 126 -0.48 23.67 17.49
C ALA A 126 0.90 23.52 18.16
N ILE A 127 1.98 23.84 17.43
CA ILE A 127 3.33 23.90 17.98
C ILE A 127 3.45 25.04 19.00
N ALA A 128 2.78 26.17 18.79
CA ALA A 128 2.74 27.27 19.75
C ALA A 128 2.01 26.88 21.05
N CYS A 129 0.98 26.03 21.00
CA CYS A 129 0.31 25.51 22.20
C CYS A 129 1.24 24.66 23.09
N VAL A 130 2.22 23.97 22.49
CA VAL A 130 3.25 23.23 23.25
C VAL A 130 4.50 24.08 23.55
N LYS A 131 4.54 25.32 23.05
CA LYS A 131 5.62 26.27 23.30
C LYS A 131 5.42 26.91 24.67
N GLY A 132 6.02 26.31 25.68
CA GLY A 132 5.99 26.78 27.07
C GLY A 132 6.57 25.73 28.02
N GLU A 133 6.47 25.95 29.33
CA GLU A 133 7.07 25.06 30.36
C GLU A 133 6.47 23.64 30.38
N ALA A 134 5.30 23.44 29.78
CA ALA A 134 4.61 22.16 29.74
C ALA A 134 5.06 21.24 28.59
N GLY A 135 5.62 21.78 27.51
CA GLY A 135 6.06 21.00 26.35
C GLY A 135 7.34 20.24 26.67
N ARG A 136 7.33 18.91 26.53
CA ARG A 136 8.53 18.07 26.67
C ARG A 136 8.85 17.39 25.35
N VAL A 137 10.10 17.48 24.92
CA VAL A 137 10.64 16.74 23.77
C VAL A 137 11.55 15.64 24.28
N ALA A 138 11.28 14.39 23.90
CA ALA A 138 12.11 13.25 24.22
C ALA A 138 13.04 12.93 23.04
N VAL A 139 14.33 12.80 23.30
CA VAL A 139 15.35 12.51 22.28
C VAL A 139 16.17 11.31 22.75
N VAL A 140 16.41 10.36 21.86
CA VAL A 140 17.26 9.20 22.12
C VAL A 140 18.67 9.51 21.64
N THR A 141 19.60 9.78 22.57
CA THR A 141 21.02 10.07 22.29
C THR A 141 21.86 9.81 23.53
N SER A 142 23.19 9.83 23.41
CA SER A 142 24.07 9.75 24.58
C SER A 142 24.08 11.07 25.35
N ALA A 143 24.29 11.00 26.67
CA ALA A 143 24.38 12.18 27.52
C ALA A 143 25.45 13.17 27.06
N GLU A 144 26.58 12.66 26.54
CA GLU A 144 27.66 13.45 25.98
C GLU A 144 27.22 14.22 24.73
N LYS A 145 26.55 13.55 23.79
CA LYS A 145 26.03 14.20 22.58
C LYS A 145 24.96 15.24 22.91
N ALA A 146 24.09 14.97 23.88
CA ALA A 146 23.09 15.94 24.34
C ALA A 146 23.76 17.22 24.89
N LYS A 147 24.81 17.07 25.71
CA LYS A 147 25.58 18.20 26.26
C LYS A 147 26.33 18.97 25.17
N ALA A 148 26.93 18.28 24.20
CA ALA A 148 27.63 18.92 23.10
C ALA A 148 26.70 19.82 22.26
N VAL A 149 25.50 19.33 21.93
CA VAL A 149 24.50 20.11 21.18
C VAL A 149 24.01 21.33 21.98
N LEU A 150 23.83 21.21 23.29
CA LEU A 150 23.47 22.33 24.16
C LEU A 150 24.57 23.40 24.22
N ALA A 151 25.84 23.00 24.16
CA ALA A 151 26.96 23.92 24.11
C ALA A 151 27.05 24.65 22.75
N GLU A 152 26.75 23.97 21.64
CA GLU A 152 26.70 24.59 20.31
C GLU A 152 25.51 25.53 20.13
N ARG A 153 24.36 25.23 20.77
CA ARG A 153 23.12 26.01 20.66
C ARG A 153 22.55 26.37 22.04
N PRO A 154 23.21 27.30 22.76
CA PRO A 154 22.76 27.71 24.08
C PRO A 154 21.35 28.32 24.03
N GLY A 155 20.50 27.93 24.99
CA GLY A 155 19.12 28.43 25.12
C GLY A 155 18.10 27.80 24.17
N PHE A 156 18.52 26.90 23.27
CA PHE A 156 17.60 26.24 22.35
C PHE A 156 16.77 25.11 23.00
N TRP A 157 17.35 24.41 23.99
CA TRP A 157 16.67 23.39 24.79
C TRP A 157 17.09 23.49 26.26
N GLU A 158 16.22 23.03 27.17
CA GLU A 158 16.55 22.81 28.57
C GLU A 158 16.50 21.31 28.89
N LEU A 159 17.63 20.75 29.36
CA LEU A 159 17.72 19.33 29.68
C LEU A 159 17.03 19.03 31.02
N LYS A 160 15.80 18.50 30.98
CA LYS A 160 15.03 18.17 32.20
C LYS A 160 15.40 16.82 32.81
N LYS A 161 15.71 15.80 32.01
CA LYS A 161 16.03 14.44 32.49
C LYS A 161 16.89 13.69 31.46
N VAL A 162 17.89 12.97 31.93
CA VAL A 162 18.61 11.93 31.19
C VAL A 162 18.29 10.61 31.88
N LEU A 163 17.85 9.62 31.10
CA LEU A 163 17.62 8.25 31.56
C LEU A 163 18.90 7.43 31.41
#